data_AF-A0A7J2R4X4-F1
#
_entry.id   AF-A0A7J2R4X4-F1
#
_cell.length_a   1.000
_cell.length_b   1.000
_cell.length_c   1.000
_cell.angle_alpha   90.00
_cell.angle_beta   90.00
_cell.angle_gamma   90.00
#
_symmetry.space_group_name_H-M   'P 1'
#
loop_
_entity.id
_entity.type
_entity.pdbx_description
1 polymer ?
#
loop_
_entity_poly.entity_id
_entity_poly.type
_entity_poly.pdbx_seq_one_letter_code
_entity_poly.pdbx_strand_id
1 'polypeptide(L)' 'MIQTTVLLTPEFNELRKQHHITLSEAVKVGISILLAEKGVMEYDNRLNIVRQVNLYKQKAGEYAQKAANLENGKSHSK' A
#
# COMPACT_ATOMS: atom_id res chain seq x y z
N MET A 1 11.17 5.76 5.74
CA MET A 1 10.41 4.79 6.55
C MET A 1 10.27 5.39 7.94
N ILE A 2 9.07 5.48 8.51
CA ILE A 2 8.89 6.01 9.86
C ILE A 2 8.94 4.82 10.83
N GLN A 3 9.82 4.88 11.83
CA GLN A 3 9.86 3.96 12.96
C GLN A 3 9.43 4.71 14.20
N THR A 4 8.56 4.10 15.00
CA THR A 4 8.05 4.68 16.24
C THR A 4 7.80 3.59 17.27
N THR A 5 7.81 3.98 18.54
CA THR A 5 7.48 3.11 19.67
C THR A 5 6.08 3.48 20.15
N VAL A 6 5.24 2.48 20.38
CA VAL A 6 3.86 2.66 20.83
C VAL A 6 3.70 1.96 22.17
N LEU A 7 3.20 2.69 23.16
CA LEU A 7 2.77 2.12 24.44
C LEU A 7 1.36 1.59 24.29
N LEU A 8 1.15 0.34 24.71
CA LEU A 8 -0.13 -0.36 24.58
C LEU A 8 -0.51 -0.93 25.93
N THR A 9 -1.80 -0.98 26.18
CA THR A 9 -2.32 -1.64 27.36
C THR A 9 -2.13 -3.17 27.23
N PRO A 10 -1.93 -3.89 28.34
CA PRO A 10 -1.81 -5.36 28.32
C PRO A 10 -3.01 -6.04 27.66
N GLU A 11 -4.22 -5.54 27.91
CA GLU A 11 -5.49 -6.08 27.40
C GLU A 11 -5.52 -6.03 25.87
N PHE A 12 -5.04 -4.93 25.28
CA PHE A 12 -4.99 -4.78 23.83
C PHE A 12 -4.00 -5.77 23.19
N ASN A 13 -2.86 -6.02 23.85
CA ASN A 13 -1.88 -6.96 23.33
C ASN A 13 -2.40 -8.41 23.38
N GLU A 14 -3.13 -8.77 24.43
CA GLU A 14 -3.76 -10.10 24.53
C GLU A 14 -4.88 -10.27 23.50
N LEU A 15 -5.76 -9.28 23.35
CA LEU A 15 -6.81 -9.30 22.33
C LEU A 15 -6.23 -9.47 20.92
N ARG A 16 -5.17 -8.71 20.60
CA ARG A 16 -4.47 -8.83 19.32
C ARG A 16 -3.94 -10.26 19.08
N LYS A 17 -3.35 -10.89 20.09
CA LYS A 17 -2.84 -12.27 19.99
C LYS A 17 -3.95 -13.28 19.77
N GLN A 18 -5.08 -13.14 20.48
CA GLN A 18 -6.26 -14.01 20.33
C GLN A 18 -6.82 -13.97 18.90
N HIS A 19 -6.77 -12.81 18.26
CA HIS A 19 -7.24 -12.62 16.89
C HIS A 19 -6.16 -12.78 15.81
N HIS A 20 -4.93 -13.21 16.18
CA HIS A 20 -3.81 -13.40 15.26
C HIS A 20 -3.42 -12.16 14.44
N ILE A 21 -3.62 -10.96 14.97
CA ILE A 21 -3.33 -9.70 14.26
C ILE A 21 -1.89 -9.25 14.56
N THR A 22 -1.15 -8.75 13.56
CA THR A 22 0.21 -8.22 13.81
C THR A 22 0.15 -6.87 14.51
N LEU A 23 1.19 -6.52 15.29
CA LEU A 23 1.19 -5.26 16.04
C LEU A 23 1.13 -4.06 15.10
N SER A 24 1.92 -4.12 14.02
CA SER A 24 1.94 -3.08 12.99
C SER A 24 0.56 -2.84 12.39
N GLU A 25 -0.19 -3.91 12.12
CA GLU A 25 -1.51 -3.84 11.52
C GLU A 25 -2.56 -3.30 12.49
N ALA A 26 -2.58 -3.80 13.73
CA ALA A 26 -3.47 -3.31 14.77
C ALA A 26 -3.27 -1.80 15.03
N VAL A 27 -2.03 -1.33 15.10
CA VAL A 27 -1.70 0.08 15.29
C VAL A 27 -2.12 0.92 14.09
N LYS A 28 -1.86 0.47 12.85
CA LYS A 28 -2.29 1.19 11.64
C LYS A 28 -3.80 1.38 11.61
N VAL A 29 -4.55 0.30 11.83
CA VAL A 29 -6.01 0.33 11.84
C VAL A 29 -6.53 1.27 12.94
N GLY A 30 -5.99 1.18 14.16
CA GLY A 30 -6.37 2.06 15.27
C GLY A 30 -6.13 3.54 14.96
N ILE A 31 -4.99 3.88 14.35
CA ILE A 31 -4.69 5.26 13.91
C ILE A 31 -5.68 5.69 12.82
N SER A 32 -5.98 4.85 11.83
CA SER A 32 -6.93 5.20 10.76
C SER A 32 -8.34 5.46 11.32
N ILE A 33 -8.80 4.68 12.31
CA ILE A 33 -10.08 4.91 13.01
C ILE A 33 -10.06 6.26 13.75
N LEU A 34 -9.03 6.52 14.56
CA LEU A 34 -8.91 7.77 15.32
C LEU A 34 -8.89 9.02 14.42
N LEU A 35 -8.19 8.93 13.27
CA LEU A 35 -8.17 10.00 12.29
C LEU A 35 -9.55 10.21 11.65
N ALA A 36 -10.25 9.14 11.31
CA ALA A 36 -11.60 9.21 10.76
C ALA A 36 -12.60 9.84 11.76
N GLU A 37 -12.54 9.46 13.04
CA GLU A 37 -13.36 10.05 14.11
C GLU A 37 -13.11 11.56 14.29
N LYS A 38 -11.91 12.04 13.96
CA LYS A 38 -11.56 13.47 13.97
C LYS A 38 -11.90 14.18 12.67
N GLY A 39 -12.58 13.52 11.73
CA GLY A 39 -12.93 14.09 10.44
C GLY A 39 -11.73 14.27 9.51
N VAL A 40 -10.59 13.64 9.80
CA VAL A 40 -9.41 13.63 8.91
C VAL A 40 -9.70 12.65 7.79
N MET A 41 -10.38 13.12 6.74
CA MET A 41 -10.94 12.23 5.72
C MET A 41 -9.89 11.46 4.91
N GLU A 42 -8.67 11.96 4.65
CA GLU A 42 -7.83 11.34 3.61
C GLU A 42 -6.32 11.48 3.84
N TYR A 43 -5.74 10.53 4.58
CA TYR A 43 -4.33 10.17 4.39
C TYR A 43 -4.20 8.83 3.64
N ASP A 44 -5.07 7.85 3.94
CA ASP A 44 -5.05 6.54 3.30
C ASP A 44 -5.59 6.56 1.86
N ASN A 45 -6.68 7.26 1.56
CA ASN A 45 -7.22 7.29 0.19
C ASN A 45 -6.24 7.92 -0.79
N ARG A 46 -5.67 9.08 -0.45
CA ARG A 46 -4.73 9.79 -1.34
C ARG A 46 -3.44 9.00 -1.53
N LEU A 47 -2.88 8.40 -0.46
CA LEU A 47 -1.67 7.59 -0.57
C LEU A 47 -1.93 6.30 -1.36
N ASN A 48 -3.08 5.66 -1.16
CA ASN A 48 -3.47 4.46 -1.88
C ASN A 48 -3.71 4.76 -3.37
N ILE A 49 -4.40 5.87 -3.69
CA ILE A 49 -4.56 6.37 -5.07
C ILE A 49 -3.20 6.65 -5.70
N VAL A 50 -2.29 7.35 -5.02
CA VAL A 50 -0.94 7.63 -5.53
C VAL A 50 -0.15 6.34 -5.79
N ARG A 51 -0.24 5.35 -4.88
CA ARG A 51 0.39 4.04 -5.08
C ARG A 51 -0.18 3.29 -6.28
N GLN A 52 -1.50 3.25 -6.42
CA GLN A 52 -2.18 2.61 -7.56
C GLN A 52 -1.83 3.28 -8.88
N VAL A 53 -1.83 4.62 -8.93
CA VAL A 53 -1.42 5.40 -10.10
C VAL A 53 0.03 5.08 -10.49
N ASN A 54 0.94 5.00 -9.52
CA ASN A 54 2.34 4.65 -9.80
C ASN A 54 2.50 3.21 -10.32
N LEU A 55 1.74 2.26 -9.76
CA LEU A 55 1.72 0.88 -10.23
C LEU A 55 1.21 0.76 -11.68
N TYR A 56 0.15 1.52 -12.02
CA TYR A 56 -0.35 1.55 -13.40
C TYR A 56 0.63 2.19 -14.38
N LYS A 57 1.32 3.27 -13.98
CA LYS A 57 2.38 3.88 -14.80
C LYS A 57 3.52 2.90 -15.09
N GLN A 58 3.97 2.17 -14.08
CA GLN A 58 5.01 1.16 -14.26
C GLN A 58 4.56 0.06 -15.24
N LYS A 59 3.37 -0.51 -15.02
CA LYS A 59 2.80 -1.52 -15.93
C LYS A 59 2.66 -1.01 -17.35
N ALA A 60 2.20 0.24 -17.54
CA ALA A 60 2.10 0.85 -18.86
C ALA A 60 3.46 0.95 -19.56
N GLY A 61 4.53 1.30 -18.82
CA GLY A 61 5.90 1.29 -19.34
C GLY A 61 6.36 -0.11 -19.76
N GLU A 62 6.11 -1.13 -18.94
CA GLU A 62 6.45 -2.53 -19.26
C GLU A 62 5.70 -3.03 -20.50
N TYR A 63 4.42 -2.69 -20.64
CA TYR A 63 3.64 -3.02 -21.84
C TYR A 63 4.12 -2.29 -23.09
N ALA A 64 4.45 -1.00 -22.97
CA ALA A 64 5.00 -0.21 -24.08
C ALA A 64 6.35 -0.78 -24.55
N GLN A 65 7.21 -1.18 -23.62
CA GLN A 65 8.50 -1.79 -23.95
C GLN A 65 8.32 -3.17 -24.60
N LYS A 66 7.38 -3.99 -24.11
CA LYS A 66 7.02 -5.27 -24.75
C LYS A 66 6.49 -5.07 -26.17
N ALA A 67 5.65 -4.06 -26.39
CA ALA A 67 5.12 -3.73 -27.71
C ALA A 67 6.23 -3.30 -28.68
N ALA A 68 7.12 -2.41 -28.25
CA ALA A 68 8.26 -1.97 -29.06
C ALA A 68 9.21 -3.13 -29.43
N ASN A 69 9.47 -4.06 -28.51
CA ASN A 69 10.28 -5.24 -28.78
C ASN A 69 9.62 -6.19 -29.79
N LEU A 70 8.29 -6.32 -29.76
CA LEU A 70 7.54 -7.13 -30.73
C LEU A 70 7.51 -6.51 -32.12
N GLU A 71 7.43 -5.17 -32.24
CA GLU A 71 7.51 -4.47 -33.52
C GLU A 71 8.92 -4.55 -34.13
N ASN A 72 9.96 -4.35 -33.31
CA ASN A 72 11.35 -4.49 -33.76
C ASN A 72 11.71 -5.94 -34.14
N GLY A 73 11.20 -6.94 -33.41
CA GLY A 73 11.40 -8.36 -33.74
C GLY A 73 10.72 -8.79 -35.05
N LYS A 74 9.55 -8.22 -35.37
CA LYS A 74 8.87 -8.43 -36.67
C LYS A 74 9.64 -7.80 -37.85
N SER A 75 10.51 -6.82 -37.57
CA SER A 75 11.27 -6.08 -38.57
C SER A 75 12.59 -6.78 -38.98
N HIS A 76 13.04 -7.80 -38.25
CA HIS A 76 14.29 -8.53 -38.49
C HIS A 76 14.11 -9.96 -39.02
N SER A 77 12.87 -10.37 -39.35
CA SER A 77 12.54 -11.70 -39.89
C SER A 77 12.12 -11.67 -41.37
N LYS A 78 12.61 -10.71 -42.15
CA LYS A 78 12.48 -10.68 -43.62
C LYS A 78 13.83 -10.84 -44.29
#